data_AF-A0A2H6FMR3-F1
#
_entry.id   AF-A0A2H6FMR3-F1
#
_cell.length_a   1.000
_cell.length_b   1.000
_cell.length_c   1.000
_cell.angle_alpha   90.00
_cell.angle_beta   90.00
_cell.angle_gamma   90.00
#
_symmetry.space_group_name_H-M   'P 1'
#
loop_
_entity.id
_entity.type
_entity.pdbx_description
1 polymer ?
#
loop_
_entity_poly.entity_id
_entity_poly.type
_entity_poly.pdbx_seq_one_letter_code
_entity_poly.pdbx_strand_id
1 'polypeptide(L)' 'MVAWYGASSLLFGLILFLPTRKFILAVSVNKHQRKVKRDLTENELLSLRKKTNLIAAVLSMTFAFLYNRFILFKFFGFGG' A
#
# COMPACT_ATOMS: atom_id res chain seq x y z
N MET A 1 -19.18 17.62 -3.63
CA MET A 1 -18.48 16.63 -4.49
C MET A 1 -17.03 16.39 -4.04
N VAL A 2 -16.16 17.41 -4.01
CA VAL A 2 -14.72 17.27 -3.70
C VAL A 2 -14.42 16.60 -2.34
N ALA A 3 -15.16 16.94 -1.28
CA ALA A 3 -14.98 16.34 0.04
C ALA A 3 -15.32 14.83 0.08
N TRP A 4 -16.34 14.39 -0.66
CA TRP A 4 -16.73 12.98 -0.76
C TRP A 4 -15.68 12.15 -1.52
N TYR A 5 -15.06 12.75 -2.54
CA TYR A 5 -13.95 12.16 -3.29
C TYR A 5 -12.68 12.00 -2.46
N GLY A 6 -12.34 13.00 -1.65
CA GLY A 6 -11.22 12.90 -0.71
C GLY A 6 -11.44 11.82 0.35
N ALA A 7 -12.65 11.78 0.93
CA ALA A 7 -13.01 10.81 1.95
C ALA A 7 -13.00 9.36 1.41
N SER A 8 -13.59 9.12 0.24
CA SER A 8 -13.61 7.80 -0.40
C SER A 8 -12.20 7.33 -0.80
N SER A 9 -11.34 8.23 -1.28
CA SER A 9 -9.94 7.91 -1.61
C SER A 9 -9.13 7.52 -0.37
N LEU A 10 -9.32 8.23 0.75
CA LEU A 10 -8.67 7.89 2.02
C LEU A 10 -9.15 6.53 2.54
N LEU A 11 -10.45 6.25 2.45
CA LEU A 11 -11.03 4.95 2.83
C LEU A 11 -10.46 3.81 1.97
N PHE A 12 -10.39 3.97 0.66
CA PHE A 12 -9.78 2.98 -0.23
C PHE A 12 -8.29 2.78 0.06
N GLY A 13 -7.54 3.87 0.28
CA GLY A 13 -6.13 3.79 0.66
C GLY A 13 -5.90 3.04 1.97
N LEU A 14 -6.76 3.27 2.98
CA LEU A 14 -6.71 2.56 4.26
C LEU A 14 -7.05 1.08 4.12
N ILE A 15 -8.06 0.74 3.31
CA ILE A 15 -8.44 -0.65 3.04
C ILE A 15 -7.32 -1.38 2.31
N LEU A 16 -6.67 -0.74 1.34
CA LEU A 16 -5.55 -1.30 0.57
C LEU A 16 -4.27 -1.40 1.40
N PHE A 17 -4.11 -0.58 2.44
CA PHE A 17 -2.90 -0.57 3.27
C PHE A 17 -2.65 -1.91 3.96
N LEU A 18 -3.69 -2.54 4.52
CA LEU A 18 -3.58 -3.80 5.24
C LEU A 18 -3.07 -4.97 4.37
N PRO A 19 -3.70 -5.31 3.22
CA PRO A 19 -3.23 -6.39 2.36
C PRO A 19 -1.87 -6.06 1.73
N THR A 20 -1.65 -4.81 1.31
CA THR A 20 -0.37 -4.36 0.71
C THR A 20 0.78 -4.50 1.71
N ARG A 21 0.57 -4.06 2.96
CA ARG A 21 1.55 -4.23 4.04
C ARG A 21 1.85 -5.70 4.30
N LYS A 22 0.84 -6.56 4.43
CA LYS A 22 1.04 -8.00 4.66
C LYS A 22 1.85 -8.64 3.53
N PHE A 23 1.52 -8.32 2.28
CA PHE A 23 2.19 -8.87 1.11
C PHE A 23 3.67 -8.46 1.05
N ILE A 24 3.97 -7.16 1.16
CA ILE A 24 5.34 -6.65 1.13
C ILE A 24 6.15 -7.22 2.31
N LEU A 25 5.53 -7.35 3.49
CA LEU A 25 6.18 -7.91 4.66
C LEU A 25 6.57 -9.37 4.40
N ALA A 26 5.63 -10.19 3.91
CA ALA A 26 5.87 -11.60 3.62
C ALA A 26 6.97 -11.79 2.57
N VAL A 27 6.95 -10.99 1.49
CA VAL A 27 7.99 -11.03 0.45
C VAL A 27 9.35 -10.62 1.03
N SER A 28 9.40 -9.55 1.83
CA SER A 28 10.63 -9.03 2.43
C SER A 28 11.23 -10.04 3.43
N VAL A 29 10.38 -10.63 4.29
CA VAL A 29 10.75 -11.68 5.25
C VAL A 29 11.27 -12.91 4.52
N ASN A 30 10.53 -13.43 3.55
CA ASN A 30 10.94 -14.61 2.77
C ASN A 30 12.27 -14.37 2.04
N LYS A 31 12.44 -13.19 1.43
CA LYS A 31 13.69 -12.81 0.76
C LYS A 31 14.86 -12.75 1.74
N HIS A 32 14.64 -12.26 2.95
CA HIS A 32 15.68 -12.16 3.97
C HIS A 32 16.02 -13.54 4.56
N GLN A 33 15.02 -14.34 4.94
CA GLN A 33 15.22 -15.71 5.42
C GLN A 33 15.97 -16.57 4.38
N ARG A 34 15.64 -16.46 3.09
CA ARG A 34 16.39 -17.14 2.02
C ARG A 34 17.86 -16.76 1.94
N LYS A 35 18.20 -15.50 2.26
CA LYS A 35 19.59 -15.02 2.25
C LYS A 35 20.37 -15.50 3.46
N VAL A 36 19.78 -15.41 4.64
CA VAL A 36 20.48 -15.67 5.91
C VAL A 36 20.37 -17.14 6.34
N LYS A 37 19.47 -17.93 5.72
CA LYS A 37 19.22 -19.37 5.98
C LYS A 37 18.96 -19.68 7.47
N ARG A 38 18.48 -18.70 8.22
CA ARG A 38 18.09 -18.79 9.64
C ARG A 38 16.85 -17.94 9.88
N ASP A 39 16.23 -18.13 11.02
CA ASP A 39 15.15 -17.26 11.46
C ASP A 39 15.63 -15.83 11.74
N LEU A 40 14.76 -14.89 11.39
CA LEU A 40 14.96 -13.47 11.61
C LEU A 40 14.88 -13.16 13.10
N THR A 41 15.86 -12.42 13.60
CA THR A 41 15.81 -11.91 14.98
C THR A 41 14.73 -10.83 15.07
N GLU A 42 14.13 -10.62 16.25
CA GLU A 42 13.08 -9.62 16.45
C GLU A 42 13.48 -8.21 15.98
N ASN A 43 14.75 -7.83 16.19
CA ASN A 43 15.30 -6.55 15.74
C ASN A 43 15.30 -6.40 14.20
N GLU A 44 15.67 -7.46 13.48
CA GLU A 44 15.65 -7.47 12.01
C GLU A 44 14.20 -7.38 11.51
N LEU A 45 13.30 -8.13 12.14
CA LEU A 45 11.88 -8.16 11.81
C LEU A 45 11.21 -6.79 12.03
N LEU A 46 11.55 -6.10 13.11
CA LEU A 46 11.13 -4.72 13.38
C LEU A 46 11.64 -3.75 12.30
N SER A 47 12.89 -3.89 11.88
CA SER A 47 13.47 -3.06 10.82
C SER A 47 12.76 -3.27 9.47
N LEU A 48 12.47 -4.54 9.12
CA LEU A 48 11.71 -4.90 7.92
C LEU A 48 10.29 -4.35 7.99
N ARG A 49 9.66 -4.40 9.16
CA ARG A 49 8.29 -3.91 9.38
C ARG A 49 8.20 -2.39 9.21
N LYS A 50 9.17 -1.63 9.73
CA LYS A 50 9.25 -0.16 9.53
C LYS A 50 9.38 0.19 8.05
N LYS A 51 10.31 -0.44 7.34
CA LYS A 51 10.50 -0.23 5.89
C LYS A 51 9.24 -0.61 5.10
N THR A 52 8.65 -1.75 5.42
CA THR A 52 7.42 -2.24 4.79
C THR A 52 6.25 -1.29 5.01
N ASN A 53 6.07 -0.75 6.22
CA ASN A 53 5.02 0.22 6.50
C ASN A 53 5.14 1.45 5.60
N LEU A 54 6.35 1.97 5.41
CA LEU A 54 6.61 3.15 4.61
C LEU A 54 6.28 2.89 3.14
N ILE A 55 6.75 1.76 2.59
CA ILE A 55 6.46 1.36 1.21
C ILE A 55 4.96 1.11 1.01
N ALA A 56 4.32 0.42 1.94
CA ALA A 56 2.89 0.14 1.88
C ALA A 56 2.06 1.43 1.94
N ALA A 57 2.44 2.41 2.77
CA ALA A 57 1.75 3.70 2.84
C ALA A 57 1.85 4.46 1.51
N VAL A 58 3.06 4.55 0.94
CA VAL A 58 3.28 5.21 -0.35
C VAL A 58 2.52 4.53 -1.48
N LEU A 59 2.59 3.20 -1.58
CA LEU A 59 1.87 2.44 -2.60
C LEU A 59 0.37 2.60 -2.47
N SER A 60 -0.17 2.43 -1.25
CA SER A 60 -1.62 2.52 -1.03
C SER A 60 -2.16 3.91 -1.35
N MET A 61 -1.40 4.96 -1.00
CA MET A 61 -1.76 6.34 -1.34
C MET A 61 -1.67 6.60 -2.84
N THR A 62 -0.64 6.06 -3.50
CA THR A 62 -0.47 6.16 -4.96
C THR A 62 -1.60 5.45 -5.70
N PHE A 63 -1.94 4.22 -5.30
CA PHE A 63 -3.05 3.46 -5.88
C PHE A 63 -4.40 4.11 -5.60
N ALA A 64 -4.64 4.64 -4.40
CA ALA A 64 -5.86 5.39 -4.11
C ALA A 64 -5.99 6.63 -4.99
N PHE A 65 -4.90 7.37 -5.19
CA PHE A 65 -4.88 8.54 -6.08
C PHE A 65 -5.09 8.16 -7.55
N LEU A 66 -4.42 7.10 -8.03
CA LEU A 66 -4.59 6.57 -9.39
C LEU A 66 -6.00 6.06 -9.63
N TYR A 67 -6.56 5.30 -8.70
CA TYR A 67 -7.92 4.79 -8.78
C TYR A 67 -8.92 5.94 -8.81
N ASN A 68 -8.73 6.95 -7.97
CA ASN A 68 -9.60 8.12 -7.98
C ASN A 68 -9.47 8.90 -9.29
N ARG A 69 -8.25 9.12 -9.80
CA ARG A 69 -8.02 9.76 -11.11
C ARG A 69 -8.63 8.96 -12.27
N PHE A 70 -8.52 7.63 -12.23
CA PHE A 70 -9.10 6.74 -13.22
C PHE A 70 -10.63 6.73 -13.17
N ILE A 71 -11.24 6.69 -11.99
CA ILE A 71 -12.68 6.85 -11.81
C ILE A 71 -13.13 8.22 -12.31
N LEU A 72 -12.44 9.30 -11.97
CA LEU A 72 -12.76 10.64 -12.45
C LEU A 72 -12.69 10.71 -13.98
N PHE A 73 -11.64 10.15 -14.57
CA PHE A 73 -11.53 10.08 -16.03
C PHE A 73 -12.62 9.21 -16.67
N LYS A 74 -12.98 8.08 -16.05
CA LYS A 74 -13.96 7.14 -16.58
C LYS A 74 -15.41 7.64 -16.45
N PHE A 75 -15.74 8.33 -15.36
CA PHE A 75 -17.10 8.79 -15.07
C PHE A 75 -17.34 10.26 -15.40
N PHE A 76 -16.30 11.11 -15.41
CA PHE A 76 -16.39 12.55 -15.72
C PHE A 76 -15.59 12.96 -16.98
N GLY A 77 -14.78 12.07 -17.56
CA GLY A 77 -13.99 12.31 -18.79
C GLY A 77 -14.63 11.81 -20.09
N PHE A 78 -15.89 11.34 -20.04
CA PHE A 78 -16.71 11.07 -21.22
C PHE A 78 -18.01 11.88 -21.14
N GLY A 79 -17.84 13.20 -21.10
CA GLY A 79 -18.87 14.17 -21.42
C GLY A 79 -18.26 15.16 -22.41
N GLY A 80 -18.34 14.82 -23.70
CA GLY A 80 -18.43 15.83 -24.73
C GLY A 80 -19.78 16.54 -24.64
#